data_AF-A0AA36DFF0-F1
#
_entry.id   AF-A0AA36DFF0-F1
#
_cell.length_a   1.000
_cell.length_b   1.000
_cell.length_c   1.000
_cell.angle_alpha   90.00
_cell.angle_beta   90.00
_cell.angle_gamma   90.00
#
_symmetry.space_group_name_H-M   'P 1'
#
loop_
_entity.id
_entity.type
_entity.pdbx_description
1 polymer ?
#
loop_
_entity_poly.entity_id
_entity_poly.type
_entity_poly.pdbx_seq_one_letter_code
_entity_poly.pdbx_strand_id
1 'polypeptide(L)'
;MFRKPKAKTNVRKKVEDDEEQDHEEANTSKIEDIKDVQRARERKNGLNEVECAVGRDRARQLTSGDEVQMTGGGISITPQQKAKLEAKDIEKGMKDQFEKESLLRDEHEELRKYVESGLHGGAKFAAPAQPSSSPATTKTCSDVALARAASMVAKFRSQESGELLSNQMLAGIPEVDLGINSRITNILETEKRKKQLLQLAILKAKTKDLPVVTTDVEEAAAKRKRFSTDVYHD
;
A
#
# COMPACT_ATOMS: atom_id res chain seq x y z
N MET A 1 35.79 -42.93 13.29
CA MET A 1 35.43 -41.65 12.63
C MET A 1 36.66 -41.11 11.91
N PHE A 2 36.65 -41.02 10.58
CA PHE A 2 37.78 -40.49 9.80
C PHE A 2 37.45 -39.08 9.30
N ARG A 3 38.24 -38.08 9.70
CA ARG A 3 38.13 -36.71 9.19
C ARG A 3 39.03 -36.58 7.96
N LYS A 4 38.46 -36.17 6.81
CA LYS A 4 39.23 -35.92 5.58
C LYS A 4 40.00 -34.59 5.68
N PRO A 5 41.26 -34.51 5.22
CA PRO A 5 42.02 -33.26 5.21
C PRO A 5 41.52 -32.32 4.11
N LYS A 6 41.53 -31.00 4.37
CA LYS A 6 41.14 -29.96 3.42
C LYS A 6 42.24 -29.76 2.36
N ALA A 7 41.87 -29.77 1.09
CA ALA A 7 42.79 -29.51 -0.02
C ALA A 7 43.19 -28.02 -0.06
N LYS A 8 44.47 -27.74 -0.31
CA LYS A 8 44.99 -26.37 -0.51
C LYS A 8 44.61 -25.90 -1.92
N THR A 9 43.95 -24.76 -2.01
CA THR A 9 43.64 -24.07 -3.26
C THR A 9 44.90 -23.38 -3.80
N ASN A 10 45.27 -23.65 -5.05
CA ASN A 10 46.37 -22.97 -5.72
C ASN A 10 45.94 -21.54 -6.09
N VAL A 11 46.51 -20.54 -5.42
CA VAL A 11 46.30 -19.13 -5.75
C VAL A 11 47.37 -18.71 -6.77
N ARG A 12 46.94 -18.23 -7.94
CA ARG A 12 47.85 -17.73 -8.98
C ARG A 12 48.50 -16.44 -8.46
N LYS A 13 49.84 -16.43 -8.38
CA LYS A 13 50.62 -15.24 -8.05
C LYS A 13 50.55 -14.29 -9.26
N LYS A 14 50.09 -13.06 -9.06
CA LYS A 14 50.16 -11.99 -10.07
C LYS A 14 51.63 -11.57 -10.14
N VAL A 15 52.23 -11.66 -11.32
CA VAL A 15 53.54 -11.05 -11.62
C VAL A 15 53.20 -9.66 -12.16
N GLU A 16 53.75 -8.63 -11.53
CA GLU A 16 53.66 -7.25 -12.01
C GLU A 16 54.84 -7.08 -12.99
N ASP A 17 54.53 -7.07 -14.29
CA ASP A 17 55.49 -6.74 -15.36
C ASP A 17 55.20 -5.30 -15.78
N ASP A 18 56.16 -4.40 -15.57
CA ASP A 18 56.06 -2.94 -15.74
C ASP A 18 56.16 -2.49 -17.23
N GLU A 19 55.75 -3.35 -18.17
CA GLU A 19 55.71 -3.09 -19.63
C GLU A 19 54.25 -3.02 -20.17
N GLU A 20 53.29 -2.71 -19.29
CA GLU A 20 51.85 -2.93 -19.51
C GLU A 20 51.19 -2.05 -20.59
N GLN A 21 51.73 -0.87 -20.93
CA GLN A 21 50.92 0.11 -21.68
C GLN A 21 50.74 -0.21 -23.18
N ASP A 22 51.77 -0.75 -23.85
CA ASP A 22 51.72 -1.06 -25.30
C ASP A 22 51.14 -2.47 -25.56
N HIS A 23 51.24 -3.36 -24.56
CA HIS A 23 50.70 -4.71 -24.62
C HIS A 23 49.20 -4.77 -24.29
N GLU A 24 48.63 -3.81 -23.56
CA GLU A 24 47.22 -3.82 -23.22
C GLU A 24 46.30 -3.64 -24.43
N GLU A 25 46.59 -2.73 -25.36
CA GLU A 25 45.79 -2.54 -26.59
C GLU A 25 45.87 -3.76 -27.54
N ALA A 26 47.04 -4.39 -27.62
CA ALA A 26 47.22 -5.63 -28.38
C ALA A 26 46.52 -6.83 -27.71
N ASN A 27 46.30 -6.80 -26.40
CA ASN A 27 45.59 -7.85 -25.67
C ASN A 27 44.08 -7.65 -25.72
N THR A 28 43.58 -6.41 -25.66
CA THR A 28 42.14 -6.11 -25.77
C THR A 28 41.59 -6.51 -27.13
N SER A 29 42.30 -6.17 -28.23
CA SER A 29 41.94 -6.57 -29.60
C SER A 29 41.89 -8.09 -29.78
N LYS A 30 42.91 -8.82 -29.30
CA LYS A 30 42.90 -10.31 -29.32
C LYS A 30 41.75 -10.90 -28.50
N ILE A 31 41.42 -10.29 -27.36
CA ILE A 31 40.29 -10.73 -26.52
C ILE A 31 38.96 -10.47 -27.23
N GLU A 32 38.82 -9.37 -27.95
CA GLU A 32 37.65 -9.06 -28.77
C GLU A 32 37.47 -10.06 -29.92
N ASP A 33 38.55 -10.35 -30.66
CA ASP A 33 38.56 -11.38 -31.71
C ASP A 33 38.13 -12.75 -31.17
N ILE A 34 38.65 -13.14 -29.99
CA ILE A 34 38.28 -14.39 -29.32
C ILE A 34 36.81 -14.39 -28.91
N LYS A 35 36.29 -13.28 -28.37
CA LYS A 35 34.86 -13.15 -28.00
C LYS A 35 33.96 -13.26 -29.22
N ASP A 36 34.38 -12.74 -30.36
CA ASP A 36 33.59 -12.80 -31.58
C ASP A 36 33.56 -14.22 -32.17
N VAL A 37 34.68 -14.94 -32.10
CA VAL A 37 34.71 -16.39 -32.43
C VAL A 37 33.85 -17.20 -31.48
N GLN A 38 33.84 -16.86 -30.19
CA GLN A 38 32.97 -17.51 -29.20
C GLN A 38 31.49 -17.26 -29.51
N ARG A 39 31.08 -16.01 -29.75
CA ARG A 39 29.71 -15.66 -30.17
C ARG A 39 29.29 -16.33 -31.48
N ALA A 40 30.21 -16.49 -32.43
CA ALA A 40 29.92 -17.21 -33.67
C ALA A 40 29.69 -18.73 -33.45
N ARG A 41 30.27 -19.30 -32.39
CA ARG A 41 30.08 -20.72 -32.01
C ARG A 41 28.86 -20.94 -31.11
N GLU A 42 28.32 -19.89 -30.48
CA GLU A 42 27.10 -19.98 -29.70
C GLU A 42 25.94 -20.40 -30.61
N ARG A 43 25.42 -21.62 -30.38
CA ARG A 43 24.19 -22.06 -31.01
C ARG A 43 23.05 -21.25 -30.45
N LYS A 44 22.36 -20.48 -31.31
CA LYS A 44 21.12 -19.83 -30.92
C LYS A 44 20.10 -20.91 -30.57
N ASN A 45 19.52 -20.81 -29.38
CA ASN A 45 18.38 -21.65 -29.02
C ASN A 45 17.27 -21.43 -30.05
N GLY A 46 16.55 -22.51 -30.37
CA GLY A 46 15.41 -22.45 -31.27
C GLY A 46 14.25 -21.61 -30.71
N LEU A 47 13.14 -21.60 -31.43
CA LEU A 47 11.90 -21.01 -30.96
C LEU A 47 11.39 -21.79 -29.73
N ASN A 48 10.92 -21.07 -28.72
CA ASN A 48 10.26 -21.66 -27.56
C ASN A 48 8.89 -22.27 -27.97
N GLU A 49 8.33 -23.21 -27.19
CA GLU A 49 7.05 -23.88 -27.51
C GLU A 49 5.91 -22.85 -27.73
N VAL A 50 5.88 -21.81 -26.89
CA VAL A 50 4.94 -20.68 -27.00
C VAL A 50 5.22 -19.81 -28.23
N GLU A 51 6.49 -19.60 -28.58
CA GLU A 51 6.88 -18.84 -29.78
C GLU A 51 6.55 -19.58 -31.07
N CYS A 52 6.66 -20.91 -31.08
CA CYS A 52 6.24 -21.77 -32.19
C CYS A 52 4.71 -21.72 -32.38
N ALA A 53 3.94 -21.72 -31.29
CA ALA A 53 2.49 -21.76 -31.35
C ALA A 53 1.85 -20.42 -31.73
N VAL A 54 2.36 -19.31 -31.18
CA VAL A 54 1.68 -18.00 -31.25
C VAL A 54 2.47 -16.98 -32.09
N GLY A 55 3.74 -17.26 -32.39
CA GLY A 55 4.67 -16.33 -33.06
C GLY A 55 5.41 -15.42 -32.07
N ARG A 56 6.63 -14.99 -32.44
CA ARG A 56 7.58 -14.26 -31.56
C ARG A 56 6.98 -13.02 -30.89
N ASP A 57 6.25 -12.19 -31.64
CA ASP A 57 5.75 -10.91 -31.12
C ASP A 57 4.62 -11.11 -30.11
N ARG A 58 3.75 -12.09 -30.34
CA ARG A 58 2.65 -12.42 -29.41
C ARG A 58 3.15 -13.21 -28.21
N ALA A 59 4.11 -14.11 -28.40
CA ALA A 59 4.76 -14.80 -27.30
C ALA A 59 5.43 -13.80 -26.36
N ARG A 60 6.14 -12.78 -26.87
CA ARG A 60 6.70 -11.69 -26.04
C ARG A 60 5.65 -10.96 -25.22
N GLN A 61 4.46 -10.70 -25.77
CA GLN A 61 3.39 -10.04 -25.03
C GLN A 61 2.86 -10.92 -23.88
N LEU A 62 2.74 -12.23 -24.12
CA LEU A 62 2.29 -13.20 -23.12
C LEU A 62 3.34 -13.45 -22.03
N THR A 63 4.62 -13.58 -22.40
CA THR A 63 5.72 -13.82 -21.46
C THR A 63 6.09 -12.55 -20.68
N SER A 64 5.94 -11.36 -21.28
CA SER A 64 6.21 -10.08 -20.61
C SER A 64 5.21 -9.70 -19.51
N GLY A 65 4.05 -10.38 -19.47
CA GLY A 65 2.99 -10.13 -18.50
C GLY A 65 3.20 -10.81 -17.15
N ASP A 66 3.79 -12.02 -17.13
CA ASP A 66 3.70 -12.87 -15.94
C ASP A 66 4.87 -13.84 -15.69
N GLU A 67 5.94 -13.81 -16.50
CA GLU A 67 7.04 -14.75 -16.30
C GLU A 67 8.11 -14.19 -15.36
N VAL A 68 8.04 -14.66 -14.12
CA VAL A 68 9.19 -14.69 -13.22
C VAL A 68 10.27 -15.56 -13.85
N GLN A 69 11.39 -14.95 -14.26
CA GLN A 69 12.52 -15.69 -14.79
C GLN A 69 13.19 -16.50 -13.66
N MET A 70 12.94 -17.80 -13.65
CA MET A 70 13.57 -18.78 -12.76
C MET A 70 14.94 -19.18 -13.31
N THR A 71 15.90 -18.26 -13.29
CA THR A 71 17.29 -18.59 -13.59
C THR A 71 17.96 -19.12 -12.32
N GLY A 72 17.91 -20.44 -12.13
CA GLY A 72 18.65 -21.13 -11.07
C GLY A 72 18.14 -20.85 -9.64
N GLY A 73 17.19 -21.67 -9.18
CA GLY A 73 16.87 -21.86 -7.75
C GLY A 73 16.26 -20.67 -6.98
N GLY A 74 16.23 -19.46 -7.53
CA GLY A 74 15.65 -18.28 -6.89
C GLY A 74 14.92 -17.39 -7.88
N ILE A 75 13.77 -16.87 -7.44
CA ILE A 75 12.99 -15.86 -8.16
C ILE A 75 13.78 -14.54 -8.13
N SER A 76 14.34 -14.13 -9.27
CA SER A 76 14.91 -12.79 -9.42
C SER A 76 13.91 -11.88 -10.15
N ILE A 77 13.33 -10.94 -9.41
CA ILE A 77 12.46 -9.91 -9.98
C ILE A 77 13.35 -8.81 -10.54
N THR A 78 13.26 -8.59 -11.85
CA THR A 78 14.04 -7.56 -12.53
C THR A 78 13.69 -6.16 -12.00
N PRO A 79 14.63 -5.19 -12.00
CA PRO A 79 14.37 -3.83 -11.51
C PRO A 79 13.21 -3.13 -12.26
N GLN A 80 13.00 -3.46 -13.53
CA GLN A 80 11.85 -2.96 -14.30
C GLN A 80 10.51 -3.53 -13.80
N GLN A 81 10.48 -4.79 -13.35
CA GLN A 81 9.29 -5.38 -12.73
C GLN A 81 8.99 -4.74 -11.36
N LYS A 82 10.02 -4.45 -10.55
CA LYS A 82 9.85 -3.72 -9.29
C LYS A 82 9.25 -2.33 -9.51
N ALA A 83 9.77 -1.57 -10.47
CA ALA A 83 9.24 -0.25 -10.81
C ALA A 83 7.79 -0.32 -11.34
N LYS A 84 7.43 -1.36 -12.10
CA LYS A 84 6.04 -1.57 -12.55
C LYS A 84 5.09 -1.95 -11.41
N LEU A 85 5.54 -2.75 -10.44
CA LEU A 85 4.74 -3.09 -9.26
C LEU A 85 4.52 -1.85 -8.39
N GLU A 86 5.58 -1.07 -8.16
CA GLU A 86 5.50 0.20 -7.41
C GLU A 86 4.59 1.22 -8.11
N ALA A 87 4.66 1.33 -9.45
CA ALA A 87 3.75 2.17 -10.22
C ALA A 87 2.28 1.74 -10.11
N LYS A 88 2.01 0.43 -10.14
CA LYS A 88 0.65 -0.13 -9.95
C LYS A 88 0.13 0.11 -8.52
N ASP A 89 1.00 0.04 -7.53
CA ASP A 89 0.65 0.33 -6.13
C ASP A 89 0.34 1.82 -5.91
N ILE A 90 1.09 2.71 -6.58
CA ILE A 90 0.82 4.15 -6.58
C ILE A 90 -0.52 4.45 -7.28
N GLU A 91 -0.77 3.85 -8.46
CA GLU A 91 -2.03 4.03 -9.20
C GLU A 91 -3.25 3.58 -8.37
N LYS A 92 -3.13 2.44 -7.69
CA LYS A 92 -4.16 1.95 -6.78
C LYS A 92 -4.36 2.89 -5.58
N GLY A 93 -3.27 3.41 -5.01
CA GLY A 93 -3.33 4.40 -3.93
C GLY A 93 -4.01 5.70 -4.35
N MET A 94 -3.73 6.18 -5.56
CA MET A 94 -4.40 7.36 -6.12
C MET A 94 -5.89 7.09 -6.35
N LYS A 95 -6.24 5.93 -6.91
CA LYS A 95 -7.65 5.54 -7.13
C LYS A 95 -8.44 5.44 -5.83
N ASP A 96 -7.88 4.79 -4.81
CA ASP A 96 -8.49 4.70 -3.48
C ASP A 96 -8.64 6.08 -2.82
N GLN A 97 -7.71 7.02 -3.09
CA GLN A 97 -7.78 8.39 -2.60
C GLN A 97 -8.88 9.19 -3.31
N PHE A 98 -9.01 9.08 -4.64
CA PHE A 98 -10.11 9.70 -5.40
C PHE A 98 -11.47 9.12 -5.02
N GLU A 99 -11.58 7.81 -4.77
CA GLU A 99 -12.83 7.18 -4.32
C GLU A 99 -13.25 7.69 -2.93
N LYS A 100 -12.30 7.84 -2.01
CA LYS A 100 -12.55 8.42 -0.67
C LYS A 100 -12.87 9.91 -0.75
N GLU A 101 -12.19 10.67 -1.60
CA GLU A 101 -12.45 12.10 -1.81
C GLU A 101 -13.82 12.32 -2.48
N SER A 102 -14.20 11.49 -3.45
CA SER A 102 -15.52 11.50 -4.07
C SER A 102 -16.66 11.18 -3.09
N LEU A 103 -16.37 10.49 -1.99
CA LEU A 103 -17.35 10.20 -0.94
C LEU A 103 -17.50 11.36 0.06
N LEU A 104 -16.47 12.20 0.21
CA LEU A 104 -16.49 13.35 1.14
C LEU A 104 -17.07 14.63 0.52
N ARG A 105 -17.27 14.67 -0.79
CA ARG A 105 -17.77 15.85 -1.51
C ARG A 105 -19.22 15.64 -1.93
N ASP A 106 -20.14 16.31 -1.24
CA ASP A 106 -21.60 16.24 -1.45
C ASP A 106 -22.05 16.53 -2.90
N GLU A 107 -21.21 17.24 -3.68
CA GLU A 107 -21.44 17.53 -5.09
C GLU A 107 -21.68 16.25 -5.93
N HIS A 108 -21.00 15.14 -5.61
CA HIS A 108 -21.17 13.91 -6.39
C HIS A 108 -22.52 13.21 -6.08
N GLU A 109 -23.01 13.33 -4.84
CA GLU A 109 -24.34 12.82 -4.47
C GLU A 109 -25.45 13.66 -5.12
N GLU A 110 -25.26 14.98 -5.18
CA GLU A 110 -26.15 15.88 -5.91
C GLU A 110 -26.17 15.61 -7.42
N LEU A 111 -25.01 15.33 -8.04
CA LEU A 111 -24.90 14.92 -9.45
C LEU A 111 -25.61 13.58 -9.73
N ARG A 112 -25.48 12.58 -8.84
CA ARG A 112 -26.20 11.30 -8.99
C ARG A 112 -27.71 11.53 -8.91
N LYS A 113 -28.17 12.34 -7.97
CA LYS A 113 -29.59 12.69 -7.82
C LYS A 113 -30.11 13.48 -9.03
N TYR A 114 -29.29 14.36 -9.61
CA TYR A 114 -29.62 15.07 -10.84
C TYR A 114 -29.77 14.12 -12.04
N VAL A 115 -28.80 13.21 -12.24
CA VAL A 115 -28.88 12.18 -13.29
C VAL A 115 -30.09 11.28 -13.08
N GLU A 116 -30.34 10.84 -11.85
CA GLU A 116 -31.50 10.00 -11.51
C GLU A 116 -32.81 10.74 -11.80
N SER A 117 -32.97 11.99 -11.35
CA SER A 117 -34.15 12.79 -11.62
C SER A 117 -34.36 13.09 -13.12
N GLY A 118 -33.28 13.32 -13.87
CA GLY A 118 -33.31 13.50 -15.32
C GLY A 118 -33.69 12.21 -16.07
N LEU A 119 -33.22 11.06 -15.61
CA LEU A 119 -33.54 9.75 -16.19
C LEU A 119 -34.99 9.35 -15.92
N HIS A 120 -35.52 9.63 -14.72
CA HIS A 120 -36.94 9.45 -14.40
C HIS A 120 -37.84 10.49 -15.12
N GLY A 121 -37.31 11.66 -15.47
CA GLY A 121 -37.99 12.63 -16.33
C GLY A 121 -38.07 12.21 -17.80
N GLY A 122 -37.10 11.43 -18.29
CA GLY A 122 -37.01 10.92 -19.66
C GLY A 122 -37.74 9.58 -19.92
N ALA A 123 -38.10 8.83 -18.88
CA ALA A 123 -38.77 7.53 -19.00
C ALA A 123 -40.30 7.62 -19.09
N LYS A 124 -40.84 8.61 -19.82
CA LYS A 124 -42.28 8.64 -20.20
C LYS A 124 -42.58 7.91 -21.50
N PHE A 125 -41.64 7.12 -22.03
CA PHE A 125 -41.85 6.36 -23.26
C PHE A 125 -41.17 4.99 -23.20
N ALA A 126 -41.99 3.91 -23.22
CA ALA A 126 -41.66 2.49 -23.38
C ALA A 126 -40.91 1.82 -22.19
N ALA A 127 -41.25 0.65 -21.64
CA ALA A 127 -42.13 -0.46 -22.03
C ALA A 127 -42.46 -1.32 -20.76
N PRO A 128 -43.40 -2.30 -20.80
CA PRO A 128 -43.85 -3.04 -19.62
C PRO A 128 -43.11 -4.37 -19.38
N ALA A 129 -43.28 -4.88 -18.15
CA ALA A 129 -43.06 -6.25 -17.63
C ALA A 129 -41.69 -6.61 -17.02
N GLN A 130 -41.69 -6.89 -15.71
CA GLN A 130 -41.48 -8.22 -15.07
C GLN A 130 -41.77 -8.12 -13.55
N PRO A 131 -42.47 -9.09 -12.91
CA PRO A 131 -42.75 -9.06 -11.48
C PRO A 131 -41.66 -9.78 -10.69
N SER A 132 -40.86 -9.04 -9.91
CA SER A 132 -40.00 -9.63 -8.88
C SER A 132 -40.74 -9.63 -7.54
N SER A 133 -40.87 -10.83 -6.99
CA SER A 133 -41.50 -11.13 -5.71
C SER A 133 -40.74 -10.50 -4.53
N SER A 134 -41.41 -9.58 -3.81
CA SER A 134 -41.10 -9.28 -2.41
C SER A 134 -42.42 -9.08 -1.66
N PRO A 135 -42.51 -9.44 -0.37
CA PRO A 135 -43.79 -9.46 0.35
C PRO A 135 -44.27 -8.03 0.54
N ALA A 136 -45.35 -7.69 -0.15
CA ALA A 136 -46.04 -6.43 -0.02
C ALA A 136 -46.73 -6.36 1.35
N THR A 137 -46.09 -5.73 2.33
CA THR A 137 -46.82 -5.10 3.43
C THR A 137 -47.65 -3.99 2.81
N THR A 138 -48.96 -4.18 2.72
CA THR A 138 -49.92 -3.20 2.18
C THR A 138 -49.93 -1.97 3.09
N LYS A 139 -49.04 -1.02 2.83
CA LYS A 139 -49.02 0.28 3.51
C LYS A 139 -50.32 0.98 3.18
N THR A 140 -51.14 1.22 4.19
CA THR A 140 -52.36 2.02 4.06
C THR A 140 -51.99 3.47 3.76
N CYS A 141 -52.92 4.27 3.19
CA CYS A 141 -52.68 5.69 2.92
C CYS A 141 -52.20 6.46 4.19
N SER A 142 -52.68 6.03 5.37
CA SER A 142 -52.23 6.50 6.67
C SER A 142 -50.77 6.18 6.99
N ASP A 143 -50.27 5.01 6.60
CA ASP A 143 -48.86 4.62 6.87
C ASP A 143 -47.88 5.47 6.06
N VAL A 144 -48.27 5.88 4.84
CA VAL A 144 -47.47 6.79 4.01
C VAL A 144 -47.42 8.19 4.64
N ALA A 145 -48.55 8.68 5.16
CA ALA A 145 -48.62 9.96 5.86
C ALA A 145 -47.79 9.95 7.16
N LEU A 146 -47.87 8.87 7.95
CA LEU A 146 -47.10 8.70 9.17
C LEU A 146 -45.60 8.58 8.90
N ALA A 147 -45.19 7.85 7.86
CA ALA A 147 -43.78 7.78 7.45
C ALA A 147 -43.24 9.16 7.01
N ARG A 148 -44.06 9.96 6.31
CA ARG A 148 -43.71 11.33 5.94
C ARG A 148 -43.55 12.23 7.17
N ALA A 149 -44.49 12.17 8.11
CA ALA A 149 -44.39 12.92 9.36
C ALA A 149 -43.15 12.54 10.18
N ALA A 150 -42.86 11.25 10.31
CA ALA A 150 -41.66 10.75 10.98
C ALA A 150 -40.37 11.26 10.30
N SER A 151 -40.33 11.29 8.96
CA SER A 151 -39.18 11.81 8.22
C SER A 151 -38.95 13.32 8.44
N MET A 152 -40.02 14.10 8.68
CA MET A 152 -39.90 15.51 9.02
C MET A 152 -39.37 15.71 10.43
N VAL A 153 -39.87 14.96 11.41
CA VAL A 153 -39.38 15.01 12.80
C VAL A 153 -37.92 14.55 12.91
N ALA A 154 -37.53 13.54 12.14
CA ALA A 154 -36.16 13.03 12.12
C ALA A 154 -35.13 14.10 11.69
N LYS A 155 -35.48 14.96 10.73
CA LYS A 155 -34.61 16.07 10.27
C LYS A 155 -34.30 17.09 11.37
N PHE A 156 -35.23 17.29 12.30
CA PHE A 156 -35.05 18.23 13.41
C PHE A 156 -34.38 17.60 14.65
N ARG A 157 -34.28 16.26 14.72
CA ARG A 157 -33.88 15.57 15.96
C ARG A 157 -32.36 15.40 16.16
N SER A 158 -31.51 15.67 15.15
CA SER A 158 -30.08 15.35 15.25
C SER A 158 -29.08 16.48 14.96
N GLN A 159 -29.50 17.59 14.33
CA GLN A 159 -28.53 18.63 13.91
C GLN A 159 -28.55 19.91 14.76
N GLU A 160 -29.67 20.25 15.39
CA GLU A 160 -29.78 21.55 16.07
C GLU A 160 -29.08 21.62 17.44
N SER A 161 -29.01 20.52 18.20
CA SER A 161 -28.52 20.57 19.59
C SER A 161 -27.00 20.40 19.74
N GLY A 162 -26.33 19.77 18.77
CA GLY A 162 -24.88 19.53 18.82
C GLY A 162 -24.06 20.74 18.37
N GLU A 163 -24.56 21.48 17.39
CA GLU A 163 -23.84 22.60 16.77
C GLU A 163 -23.91 23.86 17.64
N LEU A 164 -25.06 24.14 18.27
CA LEU A 164 -25.22 25.27 19.17
C LEU A 164 -24.45 25.11 20.49
N LEU A 165 -24.35 23.88 21.03
CA LEU A 165 -23.57 23.60 22.24
C LEU A 165 -22.05 23.56 21.96
N SER A 166 -21.65 22.97 20.83
CA SER A 166 -20.25 22.94 20.38
C SER A 166 -19.70 24.36 20.19
N ASN A 167 -20.43 25.22 19.47
CA ASN A 167 -20.03 26.61 19.27
C ASN A 167 -19.97 27.38 20.59
N GLN A 168 -20.83 27.09 21.56
CA GLN A 168 -20.76 27.68 22.91
C GLN A 168 -19.57 27.16 23.73
N MET A 169 -19.14 25.90 23.56
CA MET A 169 -17.93 25.37 24.19
C MET A 169 -16.64 25.90 23.53
N LEU A 170 -16.64 26.09 22.20
CA LEU A 170 -15.51 26.68 21.46
C LEU A 170 -15.39 28.19 21.70
N ALA A 171 -16.51 28.93 21.70
CA ALA A 171 -16.54 30.36 22.03
C ALA A 171 -16.41 30.62 23.54
N GLY A 172 -16.58 29.58 24.37
CA GLY A 172 -16.50 29.63 25.82
C GLY A 172 -15.10 29.41 26.40
N ILE A 173 -14.09 29.14 25.55
CA ILE A 173 -12.69 29.19 25.99
C ILE A 173 -12.23 30.64 25.82
N PRO A 174 -12.20 31.47 26.89
CA PRO A 174 -11.44 32.70 26.80
C PRO A 174 -10.01 32.30 26.42
N GLU A 175 -9.49 32.90 25.35
CA GLU A 175 -8.09 32.78 24.99
C GLU A 175 -7.25 33.24 26.20
N VAL A 176 -6.88 32.28 27.05
CA VAL A 176 -5.88 32.54 28.08
C VAL A 176 -4.59 32.58 27.30
N ASP A 177 -4.09 33.79 27.05
CA ASP A 177 -2.79 33.98 26.43
C ASP A 177 -1.74 33.24 27.27
N LEU A 178 -1.40 32.02 26.84
CA LEU A 178 -0.44 31.14 27.52
C LEU A 178 0.98 31.74 27.55
N GLY A 179 1.17 32.91 26.94
CA GLY A 179 2.47 33.54 26.74
C GLY A 179 3.30 32.80 25.69
N ILE A 180 4.19 33.54 25.04
CA ILE A 180 5.08 33.01 23.99
C ILE A 180 5.93 31.85 24.55
N ASN A 181 6.35 31.94 25.82
CA ASN A 181 7.16 30.90 26.45
C ASN A 181 6.43 29.56 26.60
N SER A 182 5.16 29.54 27.06
CA SER A 182 4.40 28.28 27.17
C SER A 182 4.13 27.68 25.79
N ARG A 183 3.84 28.52 24.79
CA ARG A 183 3.70 28.09 23.40
C ARG A 183 4.98 27.43 22.88
N ILE A 184 6.14 28.03 23.15
CA ILE A 184 7.45 27.46 22.79
C ILE A 184 7.66 26.13 23.51
N THR A 185 7.37 26.01 24.80
CA THR A 185 7.53 24.75 25.55
C THR A 185 6.65 23.64 24.96
N ASN A 186 5.39 23.94 24.63
CA ASN A 186 4.48 22.98 24.01
C ASN A 186 4.95 22.54 22.62
N ILE A 187 5.49 23.46 21.82
CA ILE A 187 6.09 23.15 20.52
C ILE A 187 7.32 22.24 20.71
N LEU A 188 8.22 22.58 21.62
CA LEU A 188 9.42 21.79 21.88
C LEU A 188 9.09 20.37 22.40
N GLU A 189 8.10 20.25 23.28
CA GLU A 189 7.65 18.96 23.80
C GLU A 189 7.03 18.07 22.72
N THR A 190 6.20 18.66 21.87
CA THR A 190 5.53 17.92 20.78
C THR A 190 6.52 17.53 19.69
N GLU A 191 7.48 18.39 19.34
CA GLU A 191 8.58 18.04 18.44
C GLU A 191 9.48 16.94 19.01
N LYS A 192 9.79 16.98 20.31
CA LYS A 192 10.56 15.93 20.98
C LYS A 192 9.84 14.58 20.93
N ARG A 193 8.54 14.52 21.25
CA ARG A 193 7.72 13.29 21.17
C ARG A 193 7.63 12.78 19.73
N LYS A 194 7.44 13.68 18.75
CA LYS A 194 7.42 13.33 17.32
C LYS A 194 8.73 12.69 16.87
N LYS A 195 9.87 13.27 17.27
CA LYS A 195 11.21 12.73 16.97
C LYS A 195 11.41 11.35 17.60
N GLN A 196 10.99 11.15 18.84
CA GLN A 196 11.06 9.86 19.52
C GLN A 196 10.20 8.79 18.82
N LEU A 197 8.96 9.11 18.45
CA LEU A 197 8.10 8.18 17.71
C LEU A 197 8.69 7.79 16.35
N LEU A 198 9.29 8.75 15.64
CA LEU A 198 9.96 8.50 14.37
C LEU A 198 11.18 7.59 14.56
N GLN A 199 11.99 7.82 15.59
CA GLN A 199 13.12 6.94 15.94
C GLN A 199 12.64 5.53 16.28
N LEU A 200 11.59 5.39 17.09
CA LEU A 200 11.00 4.09 17.41
C LEU A 200 10.45 3.39 16.16
N ALA A 201 9.83 4.13 15.24
CA ALA A 201 9.34 3.59 13.98
C ALA A 201 10.49 3.11 13.07
N ILE A 202 11.59 3.87 12.99
CA ILE A 202 12.80 3.47 12.26
C ILE A 202 13.42 2.21 12.90
N LEU A 203 13.56 2.17 14.23
CA LEU A 203 14.09 1.01 14.92
C LEU A 203 13.20 -0.21 14.70
N LYS A 204 11.88 -0.06 14.81
CA LYS A 204 10.90 -1.12 14.52
C LYS A 204 10.96 -1.59 13.06
N ALA A 205 11.20 -0.68 12.11
CA ALA A 205 11.38 -1.05 10.71
C ALA A 205 12.68 -1.83 10.48
N LYS A 206 13.76 -1.49 11.21
CA LYS A 206 15.04 -2.20 11.16
C LYS A 206 15.01 -3.56 11.86
N THR A 207 14.18 -3.73 12.90
CA THR A 207 14.07 -4.99 13.64
C THR A 207 13.07 -5.99 13.03
N LYS A 208 12.34 -5.62 11.96
CA LYS A 208 11.44 -6.55 11.24
C LYS A 208 12.17 -7.72 10.56
N ASP A 209 13.50 -7.67 10.44
CA ASP A 209 14.33 -8.75 9.89
C ASP A 209 14.96 -9.67 10.97
N LEU A 210 14.58 -9.54 12.25
CA LEU A 210 15.06 -10.41 13.34
C LEU A 210 13.87 -10.96 14.15
N PRO A 211 13.89 -12.25 14.55
CA PRO A 211 12.80 -12.85 15.31
C PRO A 211 12.61 -12.10 16.63
N VAL A 212 11.36 -11.71 16.87
CA VAL A 212 10.90 -11.00 18.05
C VAL A 212 11.26 -11.81 19.30
N VAL A 213 12.27 -11.37 20.04
CA VAL A 213 12.43 -11.74 21.45
C VAL A 213 11.50 -10.82 22.24
N THR A 214 10.37 -11.37 22.66
CA THR A 214 9.44 -10.71 23.56
C THR A 214 10.07 -10.64 24.95
N THR A 215 10.54 -9.47 25.37
CA THR A 215 10.75 -9.22 26.81
C THR A 215 10.19 -7.85 27.21
N ASP A 216 9.61 -7.84 28.41
CA ASP A 216 9.41 -6.70 29.33
C ASP A 216 8.12 -5.88 29.25
N VAL A 217 7.41 -5.77 28.12
CA VAL A 217 6.14 -5.00 28.05
C VAL A 217 4.94 -5.80 28.58
N GLU A 218 4.89 -7.10 28.35
CA GLU A 218 3.80 -7.97 28.84
C GLU A 218 3.89 -8.22 30.35
N GLU A 219 5.09 -8.27 30.93
CA GLU A 219 5.26 -8.47 32.37
C GLU A 219 4.79 -7.25 33.19
N ALA A 220 4.98 -6.04 32.67
CA ALA A 220 4.48 -4.80 33.28
C ALA A 220 2.94 -4.69 33.22
N ALA A 221 2.33 -5.16 32.13
CA ALA A 221 0.86 -5.24 32.00
C ALA A 221 0.26 -6.30 32.92
N ALA A 222 0.93 -7.45 33.10
CA ALA A 222 0.51 -8.50 34.02
C ALA A 222 0.59 -8.07 35.51
N LYS A 223 1.64 -7.31 35.90
CA LYS A 223 1.78 -6.77 37.26
C LYS A 223 0.71 -5.73 37.61
N ARG A 224 0.31 -4.87 36.66
CA ARG A 224 -0.78 -3.90 36.85
C ARG A 224 -2.15 -4.56 37.03
N LYS A 225 -2.43 -5.68 36.36
CA LYS A 225 -3.68 -6.43 36.56
C LYS A 225 -3.76 -7.09 37.93
N ARG A 226 -2.64 -7.58 38.48
CA ARG A 226 -2.58 -8.19 39.82
C ARG A 226 -2.76 -7.16 40.94
N PHE A 227 -2.21 -5.96 40.78
CA PHE A 227 -2.33 -4.91 41.81
C PHE A 227 -3.74 -4.31 41.92
N SER A 228 -4.58 -4.47 40.88
CA SER A 228 -5.96 -3.94 40.87
C SER A 228 -6.96 -4.85 41.59
N THR A 229 -6.65 -6.12 41.81
CA THR A 229 -7.58 -7.08 42.42
C THR A 229 -7.48 -7.17 43.94
N ASP A 230 -6.39 -6.65 44.52
CA ASP A 230 -6.10 -6.76 45.96
C ASP A 230 -6.58 -5.55 46.79
N VAL A 231 -7.28 -4.58 46.17
CA VAL A 231 -7.74 -3.35 46.85
C VAL A 231 -9.21 -3.44 47.30
N TYR A 232 -9.88 -4.56 47.06
CA TYR A 232 -11.28 -4.77 47.45
C TYR A 232 -11.46 -6.09 48.19
N HIS A 233 -10.79 -6.31 49.32
CA HIS A 233 -11.20 -7.26 50.36
C HIS A 233 -10.58 -6.82 51.69
N ASP A 234 -11.27 -5.92 52.39
CA ASP A 234 -11.38 -5.83 53.86
C ASP A 234 -12.55 -4.89 54.20
#